data_AF-A0A8T2NPM7-F1
#
_entry.id   AF-A0A8T2NPM7-F1
#
_cell.length_a   1.000
_cell.length_b   1.000
_cell.length_c   1.000
_cell.angle_alpha   90.00
_cell.angle_beta   90.00
_cell.angle_gamma   90.00
#
_symmetry.space_group_name_H-M   'P 1'
#
loop_
_entity.id
_entity.type
_entity.pdbx_description
1 polymer ?
#
loop_
_entity_poly.entity_id
_entity_poly.type
_entity_poly.pdbx_seq_one_letter_code
_entity_poly.pdbx_strand_id
1 'polypeptide(L)'
;MFSTTQTSKSQFLDKARQAREERKGHKEREKAATQIQALIRRFLCRCRLQRQIRKDVDDFFQACDAGTAKKNALSIFKIARKLLFIFSTEDKLRFEKLCRFILASMEVENEPKVWYVSLALSKDLTIPWIKQIKDILWVSCEFLKKLKPDILQDNKLVTLYLTMLMTFTDTSKWKILRGKENLRPALNRICENIMGHLNQKGFYTILQILLTNGLARSRPSLSKGTLTAIFTLSLRPVVAAHFSDNLLRSFLIHIMSVPAVIYHLNTLTPECMATIQTHDLLRKFILFLSREEQCADICICLEGSHTLCLLGNLIHLGYLTEKVLEEEANHFVKDLTDMLSYCQRYVSQKKSNLTHWHPVLGWFSQTVDYGLNESMPLVTKQLQYLWGVPVIRTLFSDVLSKKLESQEPLPPPPQPTTSQNNLPVKNLFKRAFQKSASVRNILKPVGGKRVDSAEVQKVCSICVLYQTALTTLTQIKLQILTGLTYLDDLLPKLWAFICELGPQGGLKLFLECLNNDTDESKQLLAMLMLFCDCSRHLIT
;
A
#
# COMPACT_ATOMS: atom_id res chain seq x y z
N MET A 1 -0.41 -44.85 89.19
CA MET A 1 -0.13 -43.57 89.88
C MET A 1 0.73 -42.58 89.06
N PHE A 2 0.69 -42.55 87.72
CA PHE A 2 1.52 -41.58 86.94
C PHE A 2 0.86 -40.95 85.68
N SER A 3 -0.45 -41.08 85.44
CA SER A 3 -1.08 -40.53 84.20
C SER A 3 -1.60 -39.09 84.31
N THR A 4 -1.84 -38.57 85.51
CA THR A 4 -2.55 -37.29 85.74
C THR A 4 -1.66 -36.05 85.56
N THR A 5 -0.33 -36.17 85.72
CA THR A 5 0.64 -35.07 85.55
C THR A 5 1.03 -34.82 84.09
N GLN A 6 0.92 -35.81 83.21
CA GLN A 6 1.15 -35.62 81.76
C GLN A 6 0.01 -34.85 81.08
N THR A 7 -1.23 -34.96 81.60
CA THR A 7 -2.43 -34.29 81.07
C THR A 7 -2.40 -32.78 81.34
N SER A 8 -1.88 -32.33 82.50
CA SER A 8 -1.78 -30.89 82.80
C SER A 8 -0.70 -30.19 81.97
N LYS A 9 0.43 -30.87 81.71
CA LYS A 9 1.52 -30.34 80.88
C LYS A 9 1.12 -30.25 79.40
N SER A 10 0.44 -31.25 78.87
CA SER A 10 -0.10 -31.21 77.49
C SER A 10 -1.14 -30.12 77.31
N GLN A 11 -2.10 -29.99 78.25
CA GLN A 11 -3.08 -28.90 78.24
C GLN A 11 -2.42 -27.50 78.31
N PHE A 12 -1.36 -27.35 79.11
CA PHE A 12 -0.60 -26.10 79.17
C PHE A 12 0.11 -25.79 77.84
N LEU A 13 0.74 -26.80 77.23
CA LEU A 13 1.41 -26.65 75.94
C LEU A 13 0.43 -26.32 74.80
N ASP A 14 -0.75 -26.94 74.80
CA ASP A 14 -1.81 -26.65 73.83
C ASP A 14 -2.39 -25.24 74.01
N LYS A 15 -2.63 -24.81 75.25
CA LYS A 15 -3.02 -23.40 75.53
C LYS A 15 -1.95 -22.42 75.07
N ALA A 16 -0.67 -22.73 75.30
CA ALA A 16 0.44 -21.88 74.86
C ALA A 16 0.57 -21.86 73.32
N ARG A 17 0.30 -22.99 72.64
CA ARG A 17 0.26 -23.08 71.18
C ARG A 17 -0.90 -22.28 70.60
N GLN A 18 -2.11 -22.44 71.13
CA GLN A 18 -3.30 -21.70 70.71
C GLN A 18 -3.10 -20.19 70.91
N ALA A 19 -2.55 -19.76 72.05
CA ALA A 19 -2.23 -18.35 72.28
C ALA A 19 -1.14 -17.80 71.34
N ARG A 20 -0.24 -18.64 70.81
CA ARG A 20 0.74 -18.26 69.76
C ARG A 20 0.07 -18.16 68.40
N GLU A 21 -0.80 -19.11 68.05
CA GLU A 21 -1.56 -19.11 66.80
C GLU A 21 -2.52 -17.93 66.74
N GLU A 22 -3.21 -17.59 67.84
CA GLU A 22 -4.05 -16.39 67.95
C GLU A 22 -3.23 -15.10 67.79
N ARG A 23 -2.07 -15.00 68.46
CA ARG A 23 -1.15 -13.86 68.28
C ARG A 23 -0.64 -13.74 66.85
N LYS A 24 -0.35 -14.88 66.18
CA LYS A 24 0.04 -14.91 64.77
C LYS A 24 -1.11 -14.43 63.87
N GLY A 25 -2.32 -14.93 64.09
CA GLY A 25 -3.52 -14.52 63.35
C GLY A 25 -3.86 -13.04 63.54
N HIS A 26 -3.70 -12.48 64.75
CA HIS A 26 -3.84 -11.05 65.00
C HIS A 26 -2.80 -10.22 64.22
N LYS A 27 -1.52 -10.61 64.25
CA LYS A 27 -0.46 -9.95 63.48
C LYS A 27 -0.72 -10.00 61.97
N GLU A 28 -1.21 -11.12 61.47
CA GLU A 28 -1.57 -11.28 60.05
C GLU A 28 -2.75 -10.38 59.66
N ARG A 29 -3.80 -10.30 60.49
CA ARG A 29 -4.93 -9.38 60.29
C ARG A 29 -4.50 -7.92 60.32
N GLU A 30 -3.66 -7.54 61.26
CA GLU A 30 -3.14 -6.16 61.37
C GLU A 30 -2.27 -5.78 60.16
N LYS A 31 -1.40 -6.69 59.72
CA LYS A 31 -0.59 -6.52 58.51
C LYS A 31 -1.47 -6.39 57.26
N ALA A 32 -2.49 -7.24 57.12
CA ALA A 32 -3.44 -7.16 56.01
C ALA A 32 -4.21 -5.83 56.04
N ALA A 33 -4.68 -5.40 57.21
CA ALA A 33 -5.38 -4.12 57.37
C ALA A 33 -4.48 -2.93 56.97
N THR A 34 -3.21 -2.94 57.37
CA THR A 34 -2.25 -1.89 56.99
C THR A 34 -2.01 -1.87 55.49
N GLN A 35 -1.87 -3.03 54.85
CA GLN A 35 -1.72 -3.14 53.40
C GLN A 35 -2.95 -2.61 52.65
N ILE A 36 -4.16 -3.01 53.07
CA ILE A 36 -5.40 -2.54 52.47
C ILE A 36 -5.52 -1.01 52.63
N GLN A 37 -5.27 -0.47 53.82
CA GLN A 37 -5.32 0.97 54.07
C GLN A 37 -4.29 1.73 53.23
N ALA A 38 -3.06 1.23 53.10
CA ALA A 38 -2.03 1.84 52.26
C ALA A 38 -2.44 1.87 50.78
N LEU A 39 -3.01 0.76 50.27
CA LEU A 39 -3.53 0.68 48.91
C LEU A 39 -4.68 1.67 48.67
N ILE A 40 -5.64 1.76 49.61
CA ILE A 40 -6.76 2.70 49.51
C ILE A 40 -6.26 4.16 49.57
N ARG A 41 -5.36 4.50 50.50
CA ARG A 41 -4.77 5.84 50.59
C ARG A 41 -4.05 6.23 49.31
N ARG A 42 -3.28 5.30 48.73
CA ARG A 42 -2.59 5.51 47.44
C ARG A 42 -3.59 5.72 46.30
N PHE A 43 -4.65 4.91 46.23
CA PHE A 43 -5.69 5.05 45.22
C PHE A 43 -6.40 6.41 45.33
N LEU A 44 -6.87 6.78 46.53
CA LEU A 44 -7.54 8.06 46.77
C LEU A 44 -6.62 9.25 46.47
N CYS A 45 -5.34 9.17 46.82
CA CYS A 45 -4.36 10.21 46.49
C CYS A 45 -4.21 10.37 44.97
N ARG A 46 -4.08 9.27 44.22
CA ARG A 46 -4.05 9.30 42.74
C ARG A 46 -5.31 9.91 42.15
N CYS A 47 -6.50 9.54 42.66
CA CYS A 47 -7.77 10.11 42.21
C CYS A 47 -7.86 11.61 42.48
N ARG A 48 -7.46 12.07 43.67
CA ARG A 48 -7.43 13.50 44.01
C ARG A 48 -6.48 14.26 43.11
N LEU A 49 -5.27 13.73 42.89
CA LEU A 49 -4.28 14.35 42.00
C LEU A 49 -4.80 14.44 40.56
N GLN A 50 -5.40 13.36 40.03
CA GLN A 50 -5.98 13.36 38.69
C GLN A 50 -7.11 14.39 38.55
N ARG A 51 -8.02 14.47 39.54
CA ARG A 51 -9.11 15.46 39.54
C ARG A 51 -8.57 16.89 39.60
N GLN A 52 -7.58 17.14 40.47
CA GLN A 52 -6.97 18.45 40.57
C GLN A 52 -6.29 18.85 39.26
N ILE A 53 -5.53 17.95 38.65
CA ILE A 53 -4.88 18.21 37.36
C ILE A 53 -5.91 18.47 36.26
N ARG A 54 -7.00 17.69 36.17
CA ARG A 54 -8.07 17.94 35.20
C ARG A 54 -8.71 19.31 35.40
N LYS A 55 -8.95 19.69 36.66
CA LYS A 55 -9.46 21.03 37.00
C LYS A 55 -8.49 22.12 36.54
N ASP A 56 -7.20 22.01 36.86
CA ASP A 56 -6.19 22.99 36.41
C ASP A 56 -6.15 23.13 34.89
N VAL A 57 -6.31 22.02 34.16
CA VAL A 57 -6.36 21.99 32.68
C VAL A 57 -7.62 22.68 32.17
N ASP A 58 -8.77 22.40 32.77
CA ASP A 58 -10.05 23.01 32.38
C ASP A 58 -10.08 24.50 32.67
N ASP A 59 -9.60 24.91 33.86
CA ASP A 59 -9.49 26.31 34.28
C ASP A 59 -8.58 27.09 33.31
N PHE A 60 -7.47 26.48 32.87
CA PHE A 60 -6.60 27.08 31.86
C PHE A 60 -7.32 27.29 30.52
N PHE A 61 -8.03 26.27 30.02
CA PHE A 61 -8.77 26.41 28.77
C PHE A 61 -9.87 27.47 28.86
N GLN A 62 -10.62 27.51 29.97
CA GLN A 62 -11.65 28.52 30.20
C GLN A 62 -11.06 29.93 30.23
N ALA A 63 -9.94 30.14 30.94
CA ALA A 63 -9.27 31.45 30.98
C ALA A 63 -8.73 31.87 29.60
N CYS A 64 -8.26 30.92 28.79
CA CYS A 64 -7.83 31.18 27.42
C CYS A 64 -9.00 31.52 26.47
N ASP A 65 -10.15 30.86 26.64
CA ASP A 65 -11.37 31.13 25.87
C ASP A 65 -11.97 32.50 26.23
N ALA A 66 -11.90 32.88 27.52
CA ALA A 66 -12.31 34.19 28.01
C ALA A 66 -11.34 35.35 27.69
N GLY A 67 -10.18 35.06 27.09
CA GLY A 67 -9.16 36.06 26.77
C GLY A 67 -8.37 36.61 27.98
N THR A 68 -8.56 36.04 29.17
CA THR A 68 -7.95 36.52 30.41
C THR A 68 -6.54 35.95 30.66
N ALA A 69 -6.17 34.86 29.99
CA ALA A 69 -4.86 34.23 30.12
C ALA A 69 -3.90 34.53 28.94
N LYS A 70 -2.62 34.74 29.24
CA LYS A 70 -1.55 34.85 28.22
C LYS A 70 -1.32 33.49 27.55
N LYS A 71 -1.66 33.38 26.26
CA LYS A 71 -1.47 32.18 25.42
C LYS A 71 -0.01 32.02 24.95
N ASN A 72 0.97 32.01 25.85
CA ASN A 72 2.37 31.83 25.45
C ASN A 72 2.75 30.34 25.35
N ALA A 73 3.79 30.02 24.56
CA ALA A 73 4.20 28.64 24.31
C ALA A 73 4.50 27.86 25.61
N LEU A 74 5.12 28.52 26.60
CA LEU A 74 5.49 27.90 27.88
C LEU A 74 4.26 27.50 28.71
N SER A 75 3.19 28.30 28.69
CA SER A 75 1.94 27.98 29.39
C SER A 75 1.27 26.74 28.81
N ILE A 76 1.19 26.67 27.47
CA ILE A 76 0.67 25.50 26.74
C ILE A 76 1.52 24.27 27.07
N PHE A 77 2.84 24.40 27.07
CA PHE A 77 3.76 23.31 27.41
C PHE A 77 3.55 22.75 28.81
N LYS A 78 3.36 23.63 29.81
CA LYS A 78 3.11 23.23 31.21
C LYS A 78 1.78 22.48 31.34
N ILE A 79 0.73 22.98 30.71
CA ILE A 79 -0.61 22.36 30.75
C ILE A 79 -0.63 21.04 29.97
N ALA A 80 -0.01 20.99 28.79
CA ALA A 80 0.16 19.76 28.04
C ALA A 80 0.88 18.68 28.85
N ARG A 81 1.95 19.05 29.58
CA ARG A 81 2.71 18.11 30.42
C ARG A 81 1.85 17.55 31.56
N LYS A 82 1.05 18.41 32.20
CA LYS A 82 0.08 18.00 33.23
C LYS A 82 -0.95 17.02 32.66
N LEU A 83 -1.55 17.34 31.51
CA LEU A 83 -2.56 16.49 30.87
C LEU A 83 -1.97 15.12 30.49
N LEU A 84 -0.83 15.10 29.81
CA LEU A 84 -0.16 13.86 29.38
C LEU A 84 0.26 12.97 30.54
N PHE A 85 0.59 13.55 31.70
CA PHE A 85 0.97 12.77 32.90
C PHE A 85 -0.18 11.91 33.43
N ILE A 86 -1.43 12.35 33.30
CA ILE A 86 -2.62 11.64 33.77
C ILE A 86 -3.52 11.11 32.65
N PHE A 87 -3.07 11.24 31.40
CA PHE A 87 -3.94 11.08 30.24
C PHE A 87 -4.63 9.72 30.22
N SER A 88 -5.93 9.76 29.94
CA SER A 88 -6.78 8.58 29.80
C SER A 88 -7.74 8.77 28.63
N THR A 89 -8.41 7.70 28.21
CA THR A 89 -9.40 7.75 27.11
C THR A 89 -10.57 8.69 27.39
N GLU A 90 -10.88 8.96 28.66
CA GLU A 90 -11.91 9.92 29.09
C GLU A 90 -11.52 11.38 28.79
N ASP A 91 -10.22 11.65 28.64
CA ASP A 91 -9.69 13.00 28.45
C ASP A 91 -9.66 13.42 26.96
N LYS A 92 -10.39 12.71 26.08
CA LYS A 92 -10.43 12.97 24.63
C LYS A 92 -10.75 14.43 24.27
N LEU A 93 -11.74 15.03 24.95
CA LEU A 93 -12.16 16.42 24.69
C LEU A 93 -11.09 17.43 25.14
N ARG A 94 -10.40 17.15 26.25
CA ARG A 94 -9.28 17.99 26.73
C ARG A 94 -8.10 17.91 25.77
N PHE A 95 -7.81 16.72 25.25
CA PHE A 95 -6.76 16.51 24.27
C PHE A 95 -7.07 17.20 22.94
N GLU A 96 -8.30 17.08 22.46
CA GLU A 96 -8.79 17.79 21.28
C GLU A 96 -8.63 19.31 21.43
N LYS A 97 -9.05 19.89 22.56
CA LYS A 97 -8.82 21.31 22.88
C LYS A 97 -7.33 21.65 22.89
N LEU A 98 -6.49 20.82 23.53
CA LEU A 98 -5.04 21.02 23.56
C LEU A 98 -4.46 21.11 22.14
N CYS A 99 -4.80 20.18 21.25
CA CYS A 99 -4.34 20.20 19.86
C CYS A 99 -4.76 21.49 19.14
N ARG A 100 -6.01 21.94 19.33
CA ARG A 100 -6.47 23.21 18.76
C ARG A 100 -5.67 24.41 19.27
N PHE A 101 -5.39 24.47 20.58
CA PHE A 101 -4.57 25.53 21.15
C PHE A 101 -3.15 25.54 20.60
N ILE A 102 -2.53 24.35 20.47
CA ILE A 102 -1.20 24.23 19.89
C ILE A 102 -1.19 24.72 18.45
N LEU A 103 -2.12 24.28 17.60
CA LEU A 103 -2.21 24.72 16.20
C LEU A 103 -2.52 26.21 16.08
N ALA A 104 -3.49 26.71 16.85
CA ALA A 104 -3.82 28.14 16.87
C ALA A 104 -2.61 28.98 17.28
N SER A 105 -1.78 28.50 18.20
CA SER A 105 -0.54 29.19 18.57
C SER A 105 0.43 29.31 17.39
N MET A 106 0.45 28.36 16.46
CA MET A 106 1.34 28.39 15.28
C MET A 106 0.87 29.38 14.21
N GLU A 107 -0.39 29.80 14.26
CA GLU A 107 -0.97 30.72 13.28
C GLU A 107 -0.88 32.19 13.65
N VAL A 108 -0.62 32.52 14.92
CA VAL A 108 -0.47 33.91 15.39
C VAL A 108 0.59 34.65 14.59
N GLU A 109 0.30 35.87 14.14
CA GLU A 109 1.24 36.68 13.36
C GLU A 109 2.20 37.45 14.28
N ASN A 110 3.46 37.59 13.83
CA ASN A 110 4.46 38.48 14.41
C ASN A 110 4.77 38.31 15.92
N GLU A 111 4.39 37.20 16.55
CA GLU A 111 4.68 36.91 17.95
C GLU A 111 5.43 35.57 18.16
N PRO A 112 6.76 35.53 17.95
CA PRO A 112 7.53 34.28 18.03
C PRO A 112 7.46 33.57 19.39
N LYS A 113 7.22 34.30 20.48
CA LYS A 113 7.12 33.74 21.84
C LYS A 113 5.82 32.96 22.09
N VAL A 114 4.82 33.13 21.23
CA VAL A 114 3.53 32.42 21.30
C VAL A 114 3.61 31.09 20.57
N TRP A 115 4.36 31.04 19.46
CA TRP A 115 4.49 29.84 18.65
C TRP A 115 5.02 28.67 19.48
N TYR A 116 4.26 27.58 19.51
CA TYR A 116 4.63 26.40 20.30
C TYR A 116 6.03 25.87 19.98
N VAL A 117 6.42 25.95 18.71
CA VAL A 117 7.73 25.53 18.21
C VAL A 117 8.90 26.36 18.75
N SER A 118 8.66 27.55 19.30
CA SER A 118 9.72 28.39 19.89
C SER A 118 10.46 27.69 21.04
N LEU A 119 9.80 26.74 21.71
CA LEU A 119 10.39 25.93 22.76
C LEU A 119 11.48 24.98 22.24
N ALA A 120 11.45 24.64 20.95
CA ALA A 120 12.49 23.83 20.31
C ALA A 120 13.84 24.57 20.25
N LEU A 121 13.83 25.91 20.36
CA LEU A 121 15.03 26.75 20.35
C LEU A 121 15.55 27.08 21.77
N SER A 122 14.86 26.61 22.82
CA SER A 122 15.23 26.88 24.21
C SER A 122 16.18 25.81 24.75
N LYS A 123 17.37 26.22 25.19
CA LYS A 123 18.40 25.31 25.74
C LYS A 123 17.86 24.33 26.81
N ASP A 124 16.97 24.80 27.68
CA ASP A 124 16.43 23.99 28.78
C ASP A 124 15.20 23.15 28.39
N LEU A 125 14.48 23.57 27.35
CA LEU A 125 13.17 22.99 27.00
C LEU A 125 13.17 22.17 25.72
N THR A 126 14.20 22.24 24.86
CA THR A 126 14.25 21.51 23.59
C THR A 126 14.02 20.00 23.78
N ILE A 127 14.77 19.35 24.68
CA ILE A 127 14.65 17.89 24.89
C ILE A 127 13.27 17.52 25.49
N PRO A 128 12.80 18.16 26.59
CA PRO A 128 11.44 17.93 27.09
C PRO A 128 10.34 18.19 26.05
N TRP A 129 10.51 19.21 25.20
CA TRP A 129 9.56 19.54 24.14
C TRP A 129 9.52 18.48 23.04
N ILE A 130 10.67 17.97 22.59
CA ILE A 130 10.73 16.88 21.61
C ILE A 130 9.98 15.65 22.13
N LYS A 131 10.22 15.26 23.40
CA LYS A 131 9.50 14.16 24.03
C LYS A 131 7.99 14.40 24.04
N GLN A 132 7.57 15.60 24.46
CA GLN A 132 6.17 15.93 24.57
C GLN A 132 5.46 15.96 23.20
N ILE A 133 6.11 16.49 22.16
CA ILE A 133 5.57 16.46 20.80
C ILE A 133 5.42 15.01 20.31
N LYS A 134 6.41 14.15 20.55
CA LYS A 134 6.30 12.72 20.22
C LYS A 134 5.09 12.07 20.91
N ASP A 135 4.88 12.35 22.19
CA ASP A 135 3.73 11.83 22.95
C ASP A 135 2.40 12.37 22.41
N ILE A 136 2.30 13.67 22.12
CA ILE A 136 1.09 14.30 21.55
C ILE A 136 0.78 13.73 20.17
N LEU A 137 1.76 13.65 19.28
CA LEU A 137 1.57 13.12 17.93
C LEU A 137 1.19 11.64 17.98
N TRP A 138 1.80 10.86 18.87
CA TRP A 138 1.44 9.46 19.04
C TRP A 138 -0.01 9.29 19.54
N VAL A 139 -0.44 10.08 20.53
CA VAL A 139 -1.85 10.08 20.98
C VAL A 139 -2.79 10.50 19.84
N SER A 140 -2.36 11.44 18.99
CA SER A 140 -3.11 11.82 17.78
C SER A 140 -3.25 10.64 16.82
N CYS A 141 -2.20 9.85 16.59
CA CYS A 141 -2.26 8.63 15.79
C CYS A 141 -3.18 7.57 16.40
N GLU A 142 -3.13 7.35 17.71
CA GLU A 142 -4.03 6.41 18.41
C GLU A 142 -5.51 6.80 18.30
N PHE A 143 -5.81 8.11 18.26
CA PHE A 143 -7.16 8.58 17.94
C PHE A 143 -7.49 8.37 16.46
N LEU A 144 -6.60 8.73 15.53
CA LEU A 144 -6.81 8.51 14.08
C LEU A 144 -7.17 7.06 13.76
N LYS A 145 -6.54 6.09 14.43
CA LYS A 145 -6.81 4.66 14.29
C LYS A 145 -8.27 4.28 14.54
N LYS A 146 -9.01 5.06 15.35
CA LYS A 146 -10.38 4.76 15.78
C LYS A 146 -11.44 5.57 15.04
N LEU A 147 -11.04 6.65 14.36
CA LEU A 147 -11.95 7.57 13.69
C LEU A 147 -12.39 7.02 12.34
N LYS A 148 -13.63 7.33 11.95
CA LYS A 148 -14.19 6.96 10.66
C LYS A 148 -14.43 8.20 9.79
N PRO A 149 -13.74 8.35 8.64
CA PRO A 149 -13.82 9.60 7.85
C PRO A 149 -15.20 9.92 7.26
N ASP A 150 -16.12 8.96 7.18
CA ASP A 150 -17.49 9.16 6.74
C ASP A 150 -18.41 9.78 7.79
N ILE A 151 -18.03 9.72 9.06
CA ILE A 151 -18.74 10.42 10.13
C ILE A 151 -18.24 11.86 10.18
N LEU A 152 -19.13 12.83 9.96
CA LEU A 152 -18.76 14.26 9.89
C LEU A 152 -17.98 14.76 11.12
N GLN A 153 -18.38 14.32 12.33
CA GLN A 153 -17.70 14.69 13.57
C GLN A 153 -16.28 14.11 13.63
N ASP A 154 -16.13 12.84 13.26
CA ASP A 154 -14.83 12.16 13.21
C ASP A 154 -13.94 12.79 12.14
N ASN A 155 -14.48 13.15 10.98
CA ASN A 155 -13.70 13.77 9.90
C ASN A 155 -13.07 15.10 10.34
N LYS A 156 -13.78 15.92 11.14
CA LYS A 156 -13.19 17.13 11.75
C LYS A 156 -12.00 16.81 12.64
N LEU A 157 -12.08 15.71 13.40
CA LEU A 157 -10.97 15.23 14.24
C LEU A 157 -9.83 14.64 13.42
N VAL A 158 -10.14 13.93 12.34
CA VAL A 158 -9.13 13.44 11.38
C VAL A 158 -8.34 14.61 10.81
N THR A 159 -9.01 15.65 10.33
CA THR A 159 -8.34 16.87 9.85
C THR A 159 -7.49 17.51 10.95
N LEU A 160 -7.99 17.61 12.18
CA LEU A 160 -7.25 18.18 13.31
C LEU A 160 -5.94 17.42 13.59
N TYR A 161 -6.02 16.10 13.72
CA TYR A 161 -4.88 15.25 14.08
C TYR A 161 -3.87 15.10 12.93
N LEU A 162 -4.33 15.03 11.67
CA LEU A 162 -3.42 15.10 10.52
C LEU A 162 -2.75 16.46 10.40
N THR A 163 -3.44 17.56 10.74
CA THR A 163 -2.83 18.89 10.77
C THR A 163 -1.75 18.98 11.85
N MET A 164 -1.97 18.39 13.03
CA MET A 164 -0.93 18.26 14.07
C MET A 164 0.30 17.53 13.53
N LEU A 165 0.11 16.37 12.88
CA LEU A 165 1.19 15.58 12.29
C LEU A 165 1.93 16.39 11.21
N MET A 166 1.22 16.99 10.25
CA MET A 166 1.82 17.80 9.19
C MET A 166 2.63 18.97 9.74
N THR A 167 2.11 19.67 10.75
CA THR A 167 2.77 20.84 11.35
C THR A 167 4.06 20.47 12.07
N PHE A 168 4.11 19.37 12.84
CA PHE A 168 5.29 19.06 13.65
C PHE A 168 6.27 18.06 13.01
N THR A 169 6.01 17.66 11.77
CA THR A 169 6.88 16.78 10.98
C THR A 169 7.46 17.47 9.75
N ASP A 170 7.21 18.78 9.60
CA ASP A 170 7.73 19.62 8.54
C ASP A 170 8.12 20.99 9.08
N THR A 171 9.23 21.54 8.62
CA THR A 171 9.65 22.89 9.01
C THR A 171 9.20 23.98 8.03
N SER A 172 8.69 23.63 6.84
CA SER A 172 8.42 24.60 5.77
C SER A 172 7.36 25.64 6.14
N LYS A 173 6.41 25.26 6.98
CA LYS A 173 5.35 26.15 7.48
C LYS A 173 5.71 26.87 8.79
N TRP A 174 6.89 26.61 9.36
CA TRP A 174 7.27 27.23 10.63
C TRP A 174 7.68 28.68 10.44
N LYS A 175 6.78 29.60 10.80
CA LYS A 175 7.00 31.05 10.73
C LYS A 175 8.28 31.49 11.48
N ILE A 176 8.71 30.72 12.50
CA ILE A 176 9.95 30.98 13.27
C ILE A 176 11.25 30.88 12.48
N LEU A 177 11.22 30.21 11.34
CA LEU A 177 12.38 30.05 10.47
C LEU A 177 12.52 31.17 9.43
N ARG A 178 11.52 32.05 9.28
CA ARG A 178 11.63 33.21 8.38
C ARG A 178 12.81 34.08 8.84
N GLY A 179 13.83 34.19 7.99
CA GLY A 179 15.07 34.92 8.30
C GLY A 179 16.09 34.16 9.17
N LYS A 180 15.86 32.87 9.46
CA LYS A 180 16.75 31.99 10.26
C LYS A 180 16.99 30.65 9.56
N GLU A 181 17.30 30.71 8.27
CA GLU A 181 17.46 29.53 7.42
C GLU A 181 18.61 28.60 7.87
N ASN A 182 19.62 29.15 8.54
CA ASN A 182 20.71 28.39 9.15
C ASN A 182 20.25 27.38 10.21
N LEU A 183 19.09 27.59 10.84
CA LEU A 183 18.53 26.65 11.83
C LEU A 183 17.72 25.52 11.19
N ARG A 184 17.32 25.65 9.93
CA ARG A 184 16.44 24.70 9.24
C ARG A 184 17.00 23.26 9.22
N PRO A 185 18.31 23.02 8.95
CA PRO A 185 18.85 21.65 8.96
C PRO A 185 18.73 20.98 10.33
N ALA A 186 19.00 21.70 11.42
CA ALA A 186 18.90 21.16 12.77
C ALA A 186 17.44 20.85 13.15
N LEU A 187 16.50 21.71 12.77
CA LEU A 187 15.07 21.49 13.02
C LEU A 187 14.49 20.36 12.14
N ASN A 188 14.96 20.21 10.90
CA ASN A 188 14.60 19.07 10.05
C ASN A 188 15.02 17.75 10.68
N ARG A 189 16.23 17.66 11.26
CA ARG A 189 16.66 16.47 12.02
C ARG A 189 15.74 16.16 13.20
N ILE A 190 15.18 17.18 13.85
CA ILE A 190 14.17 16.97 14.90
C ILE A 190 12.89 16.38 14.31
N CYS A 191 12.40 16.90 13.19
CA CYS A 191 11.24 16.34 12.49
C CYS A 191 11.47 14.90 12.03
N GLU A 192 12.64 14.58 11.49
CA GLU A 192 13.06 13.21 11.15
C GLU A 192 13.06 12.30 12.38
N ASN A 193 13.58 12.78 13.51
CA ASN A 193 13.60 12.03 14.77
C ASN A 193 12.19 11.79 15.33
N ILE A 194 11.28 12.75 15.16
CA ILE A 194 9.86 12.60 15.50
C ILE A 194 9.21 11.56 14.58
N MET A 195 9.40 11.65 13.27
CA MET A 195 8.86 10.67 12.31
C MET A 195 9.41 9.26 12.55
N GLY A 196 10.70 9.13 12.83
CA GLY A 196 11.32 7.85 13.20
C GLY A 196 10.67 7.22 14.44
N HIS A 197 10.36 8.03 15.46
CA HIS A 197 9.64 7.57 16.64
C HIS A 197 8.21 7.08 16.32
N LEU A 198 7.48 7.82 15.47
CA LEU A 198 6.13 7.41 15.06
C LEU A 198 6.18 6.10 14.27
N ASN A 199 7.12 5.97 13.34
CA ASN A 199 7.30 4.75 12.54
C ASN A 199 7.58 3.53 13.40
N GLN A 200 8.49 3.65 14.38
CA GLN A 200 8.80 2.57 15.34
C GLN A 200 7.59 2.10 16.14
N LYS A 201 6.59 2.97 16.34
CA LYS A 201 5.36 2.64 17.05
C LYS A 201 4.23 2.11 16.16
N GLY A 202 4.42 2.03 14.84
CA GLY A 202 3.41 1.51 13.91
C GLY A 202 2.60 2.57 13.17
N PHE A 203 3.21 3.71 12.85
CA PHE A 203 2.55 4.80 12.12
C PHE A 203 1.93 4.37 10.79
N TYR A 204 2.62 3.54 9.99
CA TYR A 204 2.09 3.07 8.70
C TYR A 204 0.80 2.27 8.84
N THR A 205 0.68 1.42 9.86
CA THR A 205 -0.56 0.68 10.13
C THR A 205 -1.73 1.63 10.43
N ILE A 206 -1.47 2.75 11.11
CA ILE A 206 -2.50 3.75 11.41
C ILE A 206 -2.95 4.46 10.13
N LEU A 207 -1.99 4.82 9.25
CA LEU A 207 -2.31 5.41 7.96
C LEU A 207 -3.07 4.43 7.06
N GLN A 208 -2.70 3.14 7.05
CA GLN A 208 -3.40 2.09 6.32
C GLN A 208 -4.85 2.01 6.77
N ILE A 209 -5.12 1.92 8.07
CA ILE A 209 -6.50 1.84 8.60
C ILE A 209 -7.31 3.06 8.16
N LEU A 210 -6.73 4.25 8.24
CA LEU A 210 -7.40 5.48 7.84
C LEU A 210 -7.69 5.53 6.34
N LEU A 211 -6.74 5.11 5.50
CA LEU A 211 -6.90 5.01 4.05
C LEU A 211 -7.94 3.97 3.68
N THR A 212 -7.90 2.77 4.27
CA THR A 212 -8.89 1.71 4.02
C THR A 212 -10.29 2.18 4.42
N ASN A 213 -10.48 2.73 5.62
CA ASN A 213 -11.78 3.27 6.05
C ASN A 213 -12.29 4.43 5.15
N GLY A 214 -11.36 5.14 4.52
CA GLY A 214 -11.61 6.29 3.68
C GLY A 214 -11.89 5.98 2.21
N LEU A 215 -11.21 4.97 1.67
CA LEU A 215 -11.13 4.68 0.23
C LEU A 215 -11.73 3.32 -0.14
N ALA A 216 -11.75 2.35 0.77
CA ALA A 216 -12.20 1.00 0.46
C ALA A 216 -13.74 0.92 0.40
N ARG A 217 -14.32 1.58 -0.60
CA ARG A 217 -15.75 1.75 -0.83
C ARG A 217 -16.03 2.34 -2.21
N SER A 218 -17.29 2.32 -2.63
CA SER A 218 -17.70 2.85 -3.94
C SER A 218 -17.47 4.36 -4.11
N ARG A 219 -17.60 5.15 -3.04
CA ARG A 219 -17.35 6.60 -3.01
C ARG A 219 -16.42 6.97 -1.86
N PRO A 220 -15.25 7.57 -2.12
CA PRO A 220 -14.30 7.91 -1.08
C PRO A 220 -14.89 8.93 -0.09
N SER A 221 -14.65 8.74 1.20
CA SER A 221 -15.06 9.67 2.26
C SER A 221 -13.95 10.66 2.66
N LEU A 222 -12.70 10.40 2.26
CA LEU A 222 -11.60 11.33 2.47
C LEU A 222 -11.71 12.52 1.51
N SER A 223 -11.59 13.73 2.07
CA SER A 223 -11.46 14.95 1.26
C SER A 223 -10.10 14.99 0.54
N LYS A 224 -9.99 15.81 -0.51
CA LYS A 224 -8.72 16.11 -1.20
C LYS A 224 -7.61 16.45 -0.21
N GLY A 225 -7.85 17.38 0.71
CA GLY A 225 -6.85 17.82 1.69
C GLY A 225 -6.44 16.72 2.66
N THR A 226 -7.40 15.89 3.11
CA THR A 226 -7.12 14.77 4.01
C THR A 226 -6.28 13.69 3.32
N LEU A 227 -6.63 13.33 2.09
CA LEU A 227 -5.89 12.34 1.29
C LEU A 227 -4.47 12.81 0.99
N THR A 228 -4.30 14.08 0.58
CA THR A 228 -2.97 14.68 0.38
C THR A 228 -2.14 14.62 1.66
N ALA A 229 -2.72 14.98 2.82
CA ALA A 229 -2.00 14.95 4.08
C ALA A 229 -1.53 13.53 4.45
N ILE A 230 -2.39 12.52 4.30
CA ILE A 230 -2.04 11.12 4.57
C ILE A 230 -0.92 10.66 3.64
N PHE A 231 -1.04 10.93 2.34
CA PHE A 231 -0.03 10.55 1.36
C PHE A 231 1.31 11.23 1.65
N THR A 232 1.33 12.54 1.88
CA THR A 232 2.55 13.29 2.22
C THR A 232 3.20 12.76 3.49
N LEU A 233 2.42 12.48 4.54
CA LEU A 233 2.92 11.92 5.79
C LEU A 233 3.50 10.51 5.61
N SER A 234 2.90 9.70 4.73
CA SER A 234 3.42 8.36 4.42
C SER A 234 4.72 8.40 3.60
N LEU A 235 4.87 9.38 2.70
CA LEU A 235 6.02 9.46 1.82
C LEU A 235 7.24 10.10 2.48
N ARG A 236 7.03 11.09 3.36
CA ARG A 236 8.10 11.87 3.98
C ARG A 236 9.19 11.01 4.66
N PRO A 237 8.87 9.96 5.45
CA PRO A 237 9.90 9.11 6.03
C PRO A 237 10.70 8.33 5.00
N VAL A 238 10.04 7.86 3.94
CA VAL A 238 10.70 7.13 2.85
C VAL A 238 11.74 8.04 2.19
N VAL A 239 11.36 9.29 1.88
CA VAL A 239 12.27 10.28 1.28
C VAL A 239 13.42 10.64 2.23
N ALA A 240 13.12 10.90 3.50
CA ALA A 240 14.13 11.26 4.50
C ALA A 240 15.16 10.15 4.75
N ALA A 241 14.74 8.90 4.63
CA ALA A 241 15.61 7.73 4.74
C ALA A 241 16.17 7.25 3.38
N HIS A 242 16.15 8.13 2.36
CA HIS A 242 16.66 7.85 1.01
C HIS A 242 16.16 6.53 0.42
N PHE A 243 14.86 6.26 0.60
CA PHE A 243 14.19 5.06 0.08
C PHE A 243 14.79 3.74 0.60
N SER A 244 15.22 3.70 1.86
CA SER A 244 15.67 2.46 2.50
C SER A 244 14.66 1.31 2.34
N ASP A 245 15.18 0.10 2.18
CA ASP A 245 14.38 -1.11 1.93
C ASP A 245 13.25 -1.32 2.96
N ASN A 246 13.55 -1.11 4.25
CA ASN A 246 12.55 -1.26 5.31
C ASN A 246 11.34 -0.31 5.15
N LEU A 247 11.58 0.91 4.69
CA LEU A 247 10.53 1.92 4.53
C LEU A 247 9.82 1.77 3.19
N LEU A 248 10.51 1.36 2.12
CA LEU A 248 9.86 0.96 0.86
C LEU A 248 8.93 -0.23 1.07
N ARG A 249 9.40 -1.27 1.77
CA ARG A 249 8.60 -2.42 2.19
C ARG A 249 7.36 -1.99 2.96
N SER A 250 7.53 -1.15 3.99
CA SER A 250 6.42 -0.65 4.79
C SER A 250 5.42 0.16 3.96
N PHE A 251 5.90 0.97 3.01
CA PHE A 251 5.07 1.75 2.12
C PHE A 251 4.27 0.86 1.15
N LEU A 252 4.90 -0.18 0.59
CA LEU A 252 4.24 -1.15 -0.27
C LEU A 252 3.14 -1.93 0.47
N ILE A 253 3.45 -2.41 1.67
CA ILE A 253 2.54 -3.23 2.49
C ILE A 253 1.37 -2.41 3.05
N HIS A 254 1.57 -1.16 3.44
CA HIS A 254 0.55 -0.41 4.18
C HIS A 254 -0.13 0.70 3.38
N ILE A 255 0.49 1.18 2.29
CA ILE A 255 -0.04 2.30 1.50
C ILE A 255 -0.41 1.82 0.09
N MET A 256 0.53 1.23 -0.65
CA MET A 256 0.29 0.81 -2.04
C MET A 256 -0.60 -0.44 -2.15
N SER A 257 -0.80 -1.18 -1.08
CA SER A 257 -1.75 -2.30 -1.02
C SER A 257 -3.18 -1.87 -0.71
N VAL A 258 -3.41 -0.60 -0.36
CA VAL A 258 -4.77 -0.10 -0.10
C VAL A 258 -5.58 -0.16 -1.40
N PRO A 259 -6.81 -0.72 -1.38
CA PRO A 259 -7.63 -0.86 -2.58
C PRO A 259 -7.76 0.46 -3.34
N ALA A 260 -7.40 0.43 -4.63
CA ALA A 260 -7.56 1.55 -5.55
C ALA A 260 -6.91 2.89 -5.16
N VAL A 261 -5.88 2.88 -4.29
CA VAL A 261 -5.23 4.13 -3.85
C VAL A 261 -4.69 4.97 -5.00
N ILE A 262 -4.07 4.35 -6.02
CA ILE A 262 -3.53 5.09 -7.17
C ILE A 262 -4.65 5.70 -8.01
N TYR A 263 -5.77 4.99 -8.16
CA TYR A 263 -6.95 5.53 -8.82
C TYR A 263 -7.50 6.77 -8.10
N HIS A 264 -7.62 6.69 -6.77
CA HIS A 264 -8.09 7.81 -5.97
C HIS A 264 -7.12 8.99 -5.94
N LEU A 265 -5.81 8.73 -5.85
CA LEU A 265 -4.79 9.79 -5.90
C LEU A 265 -4.82 10.51 -7.26
N ASN A 266 -4.91 9.78 -8.36
CA ASN A 266 -5.00 10.36 -9.69
C ASN A 266 -6.27 11.21 -9.89
N THR A 267 -7.40 10.78 -9.32
CA THR A 267 -8.69 11.46 -9.50
C THR A 267 -8.87 12.66 -8.56
N LEU A 268 -8.46 12.54 -7.29
CA LEU A 268 -8.75 13.52 -6.25
C LEU A 268 -7.58 14.46 -5.96
N THR A 269 -6.34 13.99 -6.10
CA THR A 269 -5.13 14.71 -5.69
C THR A 269 -4.02 14.58 -6.76
N PRO A 270 -4.18 15.16 -7.96
CA PRO A 270 -3.17 15.08 -9.02
C PRO A 270 -1.79 15.59 -8.60
N GLU A 271 -1.72 16.48 -7.61
CA GLU A 271 -0.44 16.97 -7.05
C GLU A 271 0.36 15.85 -6.36
N CYS A 272 -0.32 14.87 -5.75
CA CYS A 272 0.33 13.69 -5.20
C CYS A 272 0.90 12.81 -6.33
N MET A 273 0.23 12.70 -7.47
CA MET A 273 0.76 11.97 -8.63
C MET A 273 2.02 12.63 -9.18
N ALA A 274 2.05 13.96 -9.27
CA ALA A 274 3.26 14.69 -9.65
C ALA A 274 4.42 14.43 -8.66
N THR A 275 4.12 14.28 -7.37
CA THR A 275 5.10 13.93 -6.34
C THR A 275 5.64 12.50 -6.52
N ILE A 276 4.77 11.54 -6.86
CA ILE A 276 5.15 10.15 -7.19
C ILE A 276 6.14 10.12 -8.36
N GLN A 277 5.87 10.90 -9.41
CA GLN A 277 6.73 11.01 -10.59
C GLN A 277 8.06 11.70 -10.26
N THR A 278 8.02 12.81 -9.51
CA THR A 278 9.23 13.56 -9.10
C THR A 278 10.19 12.70 -8.29
N HIS A 279 9.66 11.83 -7.44
CA HIS A 279 10.47 10.89 -6.66
C HIS A 279 10.75 9.57 -7.38
N ASP A 280 10.28 9.40 -8.62
CA ASP A 280 10.50 8.21 -9.44
C ASP A 280 10.16 6.92 -8.65
N LEU A 281 8.98 6.92 -8.02
CA LEU A 281 8.58 5.85 -7.12
C LEU A 281 8.29 4.54 -7.84
N LEU A 282 7.73 4.60 -9.05
CA LEU A 282 7.42 3.39 -9.83
C LEU A 282 8.69 2.56 -10.06
N ARG A 283 9.76 3.19 -10.57
CA ARG A 283 11.05 2.52 -10.78
C ARG A 283 11.57 1.91 -9.48
N LYS A 284 11.49 2.64 -8.37
CA LYS A 284 11.94 2.15 -7.06
C LYS A 284 11.14 0.94 -6.59
N PHE A 285 9.83 0.93 -6.81
CA PHE A 285 8.99 -0.22 -6.49
C PHE A 285 9.34 -1.43 -7.36
N ILE A 286 9.50 -1.24 -8.66
CA ILE A 286 9.89 -2.31 -9.60
C ILE A 286 11.24 -2.90 -9.21
N LEU A 287 12.27 -2.06 -9.02
CA LEU A 287 13.60 -2.54 -8.64
C LEU A 287 13.63 -3.17 -7.23
N PHE A 288 12.75 -2.72 -6.32
CA PHE A 288 12.63 -3.32 -5.00
C PHE A 288 12.03 -4.74 -5.10
N LEU A 289 10.95 -4.89 -5.88
CA LEU A 289 10.19 -6.12 -6.06
C LEU A 289 10.88 -7.13 -6.97
N SER A 290 11.75 -6.70 -7.88
CA SER A 290 12.49 -7.61 -8.77
C SER A 290 13.35 -8.63 -8.02
N ARG A 291 13.73 -8.29 -6.77
CA ARG A 291 14.36 -9.18 -5.80
C ARG A 291 13.34 -10.16 -5.25
N GLU A 292 13.52 -11.43 -5.59
CA GLU A 292 12.59 -12.52 -5.29
C GLU A 292 12.20 -12.62 -3.81
N GLU A 293 13.18 -12.54 -2.90
CA GLU A 293 12.93 -12.58 -1.45
C GLU A 293 12.01 -11.44 -0.98
N GLN A 294 12.16 -10.24 -1.55
CA GLN A 294 11.39 -9.06 -1.18
C GLN A 294 9.95 -9.14 -1.71
N CYS A 295 9.78 -9.59 -2.97
CA CYS A 295 8.45 -9.82 -3.54
C CYS A 295 7.69 -10.90 -2.78
N ALA A 296 8.35 -12.03 -2.49
CA ALA A 296 7.76 -13.14 -1.75
C ALA A 296 7.32 -12.72 -0.34
N ASP A 297 8.18 -12.00 0.40
CA ASP A 297 7.86 -11.49 1.73
C ASP A 297 6.66 -10.52 1.71
N ILE A 298 6.60 -9.59 0.75
CA ILE A 298 5.45 -8.68 0.59
C ILE A 298 4.17 -9.48 0.32
N CYS A 299 4.21 -10.42 -0.62
CA CYS A 299 3.05 -11.24 -0.97
C CYS A 299 2.53 -12.05 0.23
N ILE A 300 3.45 -12.63 1.03
CA ILE A 300 3.10 -13.34 2.27
C ILE A 300 2.42 -12.41 3.27
N CYS A 301 2.92 -11.19 3.45
CA CYS A 301 2.35 -10.21 4.38
C CYS A 301 0.96 -9.72 3.95
N LEU A 302 0.70 -9.63 2.65
CA LEU A 302 -0.54 -9.10 2.09
C LEU A 302 -1.62 -10.17 1.87
N GLU A 303 -1.23 -11.44 1.78
CA GLU A 303 -2.10 -12.53 1.34
C GLU A 303 -2.67 -12.28 -0.08
N GLY A 304 -3.55 -13.15 -0.59
CA GLY A 304 -4.03 -13.06 -1.98
C GLY A 304 -4.74 -11.74 -2.31
N SER A 305 -5.71 -11.33 -1.49
CA SER A 305 -6.58 -10.19 -1.78
C SER A 305 -5.88 -8.83 -1.77
N HIS A 306 -4.98 -8.57 -0.82
CA HIS A 306 -4.24 -7.30 -0.81
C HIS A 306 -3.02 -7.32 -1.73
N THR A 307 -2.46 -8.50 -2.05
CA THR A 307 -1.50 -8.65 -3.15
C THR A 307 -2.13 -8.23 -4.47
N LEU A 308 -3.40 -8.61 -4.71
CA LEU A 308 -4.15 -8.16 -5.89
C LEU A 308 -4.36 -6.64 -5.91
N CYS A 309 -4.59 -6.01 -4.76
CA CYS A 309 -4.71 -4.56 -4.65
C CYS A 309 -3.39 -3.86 -4.99
N LEU A 310 -2.27 -4.38 -4.48
CA LEU A 310 -0.94 -3.89 -4.84
C LEU A 310 -0.68 -4.04 -6.34
N LEU A 311 -0.99 -5.21 -6.91
CA LEU A 311 -0.89 -5.50 -8.34
C LEU A 311 -1.65 -4.45 -9.18
N GLY A 312 -2.93 -4.21 -8.86
CA GLY A 312 -3.75 -3.20 -9.55
C GLY A 312 -3.17 -1.79 -9.43
N ASN A 313 -2.69 -1.40 -8.25
CA ASN A 313 -2.06 -0.10 -8.05
C ASN A 313 -0.75 0.07 -8.85
N LEU A 314 0.09 -0.96 -8.93
CA LEU A 314 1.32 -0.96 -9.74
C LEU A 314 1.01 -0.91 -11.23
N ILE A 315 0.03 -1.68 -11.71
CA ILE A 315 -0.41 -1.67 -13.11
C ILE A 315 -0.91 -0.28 -13.51
N HIS A 316 -1.77 0.32 -12.70
CA HIS A 316 -2.28 1.67 -12.98
C HIS A 316 -1.14 2.70 -12.95
N LEU A 317 -0.18 2.58 -12.02
CA LEU A 317 0.96 3.49 -11.97
C LEU A 317 1.88 3.34 -13.20
N GLY A 318 2.09 2.11 -13.67
CA GLY A 318 2.81 1.80 -14.92
C GLY A 318 2.13 2.44 -16.13
N TYR A 319 0.81 2.32 -16.24
CA TYR A 319 0.01 2.98 -17.27
C TYR A 319 0.16 4.51 -17.26
N LEU A 320 0.26 5.12 -16.08
CA LEU A 320 0.44 6.58 -15.94
C LEU A 320 1.90 7.04 -16.14
N THR A 321 2.85 6.12 -16.25
CA THR A 321 4.30 6.43 -16.28
C THR A 321 4.99 5.63 -17.39
N GLU A 322 4.53 5.80 -18.64
CA GLU A 322 4.94 5.03 -19.81
C GLU A 322 6.47 4.92 -19.98
N LYS A 323 7.20 6.03 -19.79
CA LYS A 323 8.66 6.05 -19.91
C LYS A 323 9.35 5.08 -18.94
N VAL A 324 8.92 5.06 -17.67
CA VAL A 324 9.50 4.16 -16.67
C VAL A 324 9.09 2.71 -16.95
N LEU A 325 7.86 2.50 -17.42
CA LEU A 325 7.39 1.18 -17.84
C LEU A 325 8.21 0.63 -19.01
N GLU A 326 8.56 1.48 -19.99
CA GLU A 326 9.41 1.10 -21.12
C GLU A 326 10.83 0.73 -20.65
N GLU A 327 11.44 1.56 -19.80
CA GLU A 327 12.80 1.36 -19.29
C GLU A 327 12.90 0.11 -18.39
N GLU A 328 11.87 -0.19 -17.59
CA GLU A 328 11.88 -1.28 -16.60
C GLU A 328 10.96 -2.46 -16.99
N ALA A 329 10.59 -2.59 -18.26
CA ALA A 329 9.57 -3.56 -18.72
C ALA A 329 9.83 -4.99 -18.27
N ASN A 330 11.08 -5.46 -18.33
CA ASN A 330 11.45 -6.83 -17.95
C ASN A 330 11.21 -7.09 -16.45
N HIS A 331 11.67 -6.18 -15.58
CA HIS A 331 11.44 -6.29 -14.15
C HIS A 331 9.95 -6.18 -13.82
N PHE A 332 9.24 -5.23 -14.43
CA PHE A 332 7.80 -5.06 -14.25
C PHE A 332 7.01 -6.32 -14.63
N VAL A 333 7.32 -6.93 -15.78
CA VAL A 333 6.68 -8.19 -16.23
C VAL A 333 6.96 -9.32 -15.25
N LYS A 334 8.20 -9.45 -14.77
CA LYS A 334 8.58 -10.44 -13.76
C LYS A 334 7.79 -10.24 -12.46
N ASP A 335 7.79 -9.03 -11.91
CA ASP A 335 7.13 -8.70 -10.65
C ASP A 335 5.64 -9.03 -10.67
N LEU A 336 4.95 -8.63 -11.75
CA LEU A 336 3.52 -8.92 -11.90
C LEU A 336 3.27 -10.44 -12.05
N THR A 337 4.15 -11.15 -12.77
CA THR A 337 4.05 -12.61 -12.94
C THR A 337 4.24 -13.33 -11.61
N ASP A 338 5.22 -12.93 -10.81
CA ASP A 338 5.50 -13.49 -9.48
C ASP A 338 4.31 -13.28 -8.53
N MET A 339 3.74 -12.07 -8.52
CA MET A 339 2.56 -11.74 -7.71
C MET A 339 1.31 -12.51 -8.16
N LEU A 340 1.04 -12.63 -9.46
CA LEU A 340 -0.09 -13.42 -9.98
C LEU A 340 0.07 -14.90 -9.63
N SER A 341 1.28 -15.44 -9.80
CA SER A 341 1.61 -16.82 -9.45
C SER A 341 1.45 -17.07 -7.95
N TYR A 342 1.80 -16.10 -7.10
CA TYR A 342 1.50 -16.16 -5.67
C TYR A 342 0.00 -16.22 -5.41
N CYS A 343 -0.79 -15.31 -6.00
CA CYS A 343 -2.25 -15.31 -5.86
C CYS A 343 -2.88 -16.65 -6.28
N GLN A 344 -2.44 -17.22 -7.40
CA GLN A 344 -2.92 -18.52 -7.88
C GLN A 344 -2.62 -19.65 -6.88
N ARG A 345 -1.40 -19.70 -6.35
CA ARG A 345 -1.00 -20.67 -5.31
C ARG A 345 -1.80 -20.49 -4.03
N TYR A 346 -1.96 -19.25 -3.58
CA TYR A 346 -2.71 -18.89 -2.37
C TYR A 346 -4.17 -19.38 -2.45
N VAL A 347 -4.86 -19.05 -3.55
CA VAL A 347 -6.26 -19.49 -3.80
C VAL A 347 -6.36 -21.02 -3.86
N SER A 348 -5.40 -21.68 -4.52
CA SER A 348 -5.39 -23.13 -4.67
C SER A 348 -5.17 -23.87 -3.33
N GLN A 349 -4.36 -23.30 -2.44
CA GLN A 349 -4.08 -23.86 -1.10
C GLN A 349 -5.21 -23.59 -0.09
N LYS A 350 -5.98 -22.51 -0.28
CA LYS A 350 -7.07 -22.10 0.63
C LYS A 350 -8.43 -22.71 0.27
N LYS A 351 -8.47 -23.95 -0.22
CA LYS A 351 -9.73 -24.67 -0.45
C LYS A 351 -10.22 -25.28 0.87
N SER A 352 -11.44 -24.93 1.29
CA SER A 352 -12.09 -25.46 2.49
C SER A 352 -13.59 -25.65 2.24
N ASN A 353 -14.33 -26.25 3.19
CA ASN A 353 -15.79 -26.32 3.09
C ASN A 353 -16.47 -24.96 3.30
N LEU A 354 -15.74 -23.96 3.81
CA LEU A 354 -16.23 -22.60 4.06
C LEU A 354 -15.48 -21.62 3.15
N THR A 355 -15.89 -21.54 1.88
CA THR A 355 -15.34 -20.61 0.90
C THR A 355 -16.19 -19.35 0.76
N HIS A 356 -15.53 -18.26 0.37
CA HIS A 356 -16.17 -17.03 -0.02
C HIS A 356 -15.86 -16.74 -1.49
N TRP A 357 -16.82 -16.14 -2.20
CA TRP A 357 -16.63 -15.72 -3.57
C TRP A 357 -15.91 -14.38 -3.63
N HIS A 358 -14.83 -14.32 -4.39
CA HIS A 358 -14.10 -13.11 -4.72
C HIS A 358 -14.32 -12.74 -6.20
N PRO A 359 -14.63 -11.48 -6.53
CA PRO A 359 -15.05 -11.09 -7.89
C PRO A 359 -13.99 -11.25 -8.97
N VAL A 360 -12.70 -11.26 -8.59
CA VAL A 360 -11.57 -11.49 -9.51
C VAL A 360 -10.98 -12.89 -9.41
N LEU A 361 -10.66 -13.36 -8.19
CA LEU A 361 -9.96 -14.62 -7.93
C LEU A 361 -10.86 -15.86 -7.80
N GLY A 362 -12.18 -15.70 -7.72
CA GLY A 362 -13.12 -16.81 -7.56
C GLY A 362 -13.23 -17.30 -6.11
N TRP A 363 -13.48 -18.60 -5.92
CA TRP A 363 -13.82 -19.18 -4.62
C TRP A 363 -12.59 -19.63 -3.82
N PHE A 364 -12.42 -19.10 -2.60
CA PHE A 364 -11.44 -19.60 -1.63
C PHE A 364 -11.80 -19.21 -0.18
N SER A 365 -11.16 -19.87 0.78
CA SER A 365 -11.34 -19.64 2.21
C SER A 365 -10.59 -18.38 2.64
N GLN A 366 -11.32 -17.30 2.95
CA GLN A 366 -10.77 -16.06 3.52
C GLN A 366 -11.77 -15.39 4.46
N THR A 367 -11.32 -14.47 5.30
CA THR A 367 -12.24 -13.61 6.05
C THR A 367 -12.93 -12.63 5.11
N VAL A 368 -14.21 -12.35 5.34
CA VAL A 368 -14.96 -11.39 4.53
C VAL A 368 -14.57 -9.98 4.92
N ASP A 369 -13.93 -9.27 3.99
CA ASP A 369 -13.71 -7.82 4.07
C ASP A 369 -14.72 -7.11 3.16
N TYR A 370 -15.72 -6.49 3.77
CA TYR A 370 -16.78 -5.78 3.04
C TYR A 370 -16.25 -4.55 2.28
N GLY A 371 -15.31 -3.80 2.86
CA GLY A 371 -14.75 -2.61 2.22
C GLY A 371 -13.89 -2.96 1.00
N LEU A 372 -13.12 -4.03 1.12
CA LEU A 372 -12.40 -4.62 -0.01
C LEU A 372 -13.38 -4.98 -1.14
N ASN A 373 -14.42 -5.76 -0.85
CA ASN A 373 -15.40 -6.18 -1.86
C ASN A 373 -16.08 -5.00 -2.58
N GLU A 374 -16.48 -3.95 -1.86
CA GLU A 374 -17.05 -2.74 -2.46
C GLU A 374 -16.08 -2.01 -3.41
N SER A 375 -14.76 -2.14 -3.17
CA SER A 375 -13.71 -1.48 -3.95
C SER A 375 -13.28 -2.28 -5.18
N MET A 376 -13.68 -3.55 -5.27
CA MET A 376 -13.25 -4.44 -6.34
C MET A 376 -13.58 -3.97 -7.76
N PRO A 377 -14.69 -3.25 -8.03
CA PRO A 377 -14.89 -2.65 -9.35
C PRO A 377 -13.75 -1.69 -9.74
N LEU A 378 -13.24 -0.90 -8.80
CA LEU A 378 -12.12 0.01 -9.05
C LEU A 378 -10.80 -0.75 -9.21
N VAL A 379 -10.53 -1.74 -8.37
CA VAL A 379 -9.34 -2.60 -8.52
C VAL A 379 -9.36 -3.35 -9.85
N THR A 380 -10.52 -3.87 -10.26
CA THR A 380 -10.70 -4.53 -11.57
C THR A 380 -10.42 -3.55 -12.71
N LYS A 381 -10.91 -2.31 -12.62
CA LYS A 381 -10.61 -1.25 -13.59
C LYS A 381 -9.11 -0.95 -13.65
N GLN A 382 -8.39 -1.02 -12.53
CA GLN A 382 -6.95 -0.85 -12.53
C GLN A 382 -6.23 -2.01 -13.20
N LEU A 383 -6.63 -3.25 -12.94
CA LEU A 383 -6.09 -4.45 -13.61
C LEU A 383 -6.30 -4.36 -15.12
N GLN A 384 -7.43 -3.82 -15.58
CA GLN A 384 -7.72 -3.64 -17.01
C GLN A 384 -6.69 -2.81 -17.77
N TYR A 385 -5.96 -1.91 -17.10
CA TYR A 385 -4.89 -1.18 -17.77
C TYR A 385 -3.75 -2.08 -18.25
N LEU A 386 -3.58 -3.29 -17.68
CA LEU A 386 -2.54 -4.24 -18.11
C LEU A 386 -2.75 -4.66 -19.56
N TRP A 387 -4.00 -4.95 -19.96
CA TRP A 387 -4.38 -5.24 -21.34
C TRP A 387 -4.97 -4.01 -22.06
N GLY A 388 -4.62 -2.82 -21.59
CA GLY A 388 -4.91 -1.57 -22.28
C GLY A 388 -3.93 -1.34 -23.43
N VAL A 389 -4.40 -0.70 -24.50
CA VAL A 389 -3.59 -0.44 -25.71
C VAL A 389 -2.21 0.20 -25.40
N PRO A 390 -2.08 1.21 -24.51
CA PRO A 390 -0.77 1.79 -24.21
C PRO A 390 0.20 0.76 -23.63
N VAL A 391 -0.20 0.01 -22.59
CA VAL A 391 0.67 -1.00 -21.95
C VAL A 391 1.02 -2.13 -22.91
N ILE A 392 0.05 -2.62 -23.70
CA ILE A 392 0.31 -3.63 -24.73
C ILE A 392 1.36 -3.13 -25.74
N ARG A 393 1.23 -1.88 -26.21
CA ARG A 393 2.17 -1.30 -27.17
C ARG A 393 3.57 -1.15 -26.59
N THR A 394 3.69 -0.74 -25.33
CA THR A 394 4.98 -0.64 -24.63
C THR A 394 5.62 -2.01 -24.43
N LEU A 395 4.87 -3.00 -23.94
CA LEU A 395 5.41 -4.33 -23.65
C LEU A 395 5.77 -5.08 -24.94
N PHE A 396 4.89 -5.10 -25.93
CA PHE A 396 5.11 -5.78 -27.22
C PHE A 396 5.77 -4.90 -28.28
N SER A 397 6.50 -3.85 -27.89
CA SER A 397 7.13 -2.92 -28.85
C SER A 397 8.02 -3.61 -29.88
N ASP A 398 8.77 -4.64 -29.47
CA ASP A 398 9.64 -5.44 -30.35
C ASP A 398 8.85 -6.23 -31.41
N VAL A 399 7.66 -6.72 -31.06
CA VAL A 399 6.77 -7.45 -31.98
C VAL A 399 6.03 -6.47 -32.89
N LEU A 400 5.54 -5.36 -32.32
CA LEU A 400 4.66 -4.42 -33.01
C LEU A 400 5.41 -3.48 -33.95
N SER A 401 6.68 -3.17 -33.69
CA SER A 401 7.54 -2.31 -34.52
C SER A 401 7.90 -2.96 -35.86
N LYS A 402 7.81 -4.29 -35.96
CA LYS A 402 8.03 -5.01 -37.21
C LYS A 402 6.98 -4.65 -38.25
N LYS A 403 7.44 -4.17 -39.40
CA LYS A 403 6.60 -4.04 -40.58
C LYS A 403 6.32 -5.44 -41.11
N LEU A 404 5.04 -5.83 -41.16
CA LEU A 404 4.63 -6.96 -41.97
C LEU A 404 4.91 -6.57 -43.42
N GLU A 405 5.88 -7.23 -44.06
CA GLU A 405 6.23 -6.94 -45.45
C GLU A 405 5.01 -7.13 -46.35
N SER A 406 4.36 -6.01 -46.70
CA SER A 406 3.53 -5.93 -47.89
C SER A 406 4.49 -5.58 -49.02
N GLN A 407 4.99 -6.57 -49.75
CA GLN A 407 5.80 -6.29 -50.94
C GLN A 407 5.03 -5.35 -51.86
N GLU A 408 5.70 -4.28 -52.32
CA GLU A 408 5.27 -3.53 -53.50
C GLU A 408 5.02 -4.51 -54.65
N PRO A 409 4.02 -4.25 -55.52
CA PRO A 409 3.73 -5.13 -56.63
C PRO A 409 4.98 -5.29 -57.50
N LEU A 410 5.50 -6.52 -57.60
CA LEU A 410 6.45 -6.89 -58.64
C LEU A 410 5.92 -6.36 -59.99
N PRO A 411 6.76 -5.74 -60.83
CA PRO A 411 6.32 -5.29 -62.15
C PRO A 411 5.73 -6.48 -62.91
N PRO A 412 4.57 -6.32 -63.56
CA PRO A 412 3.91 -7.43 -64.22
C PRO A 412 4.81 -8.01 -65.32
N PRO A 413 4.83 -9.34 -65.51
CA PRO A 413 5.53 -9.95 -66.63
C PRO A 413 4.93 -9.43 -67.96
N PRO A 414 5.74 -9.33 -69.04
CA PRO A 414 5.28 -8.82 -70.33
C PRO A 414 4.11 -9.67 -70.86
N GLN A 415 2.97 -9.02 -71.12
CA GLN A 415 1.80 -9.66 -71.72
C GLN A 415 2.00 -9.84 -73.23
N PRO A 416 1.67 -11.01 -73.80
CA PRO A 416 1.45 -11.13 -75.23
C PRO A 416 0.12 -10.47 -75.60
N THR A 417 0.16 -9.72 -76.70
CA THR A 417 -0.99 -9.06 -77.34
C THR A 417 -1.99 -10.09 -77.84
N THR A 418 -3.22 -10.06 -77.33
CA THR A 418 -4.43 -10.34 -78.12
C THR A 418 -5.69 -9.91 -77.37
N SER A 419 -6.48 -9.10 -78.05
CA SER A 419 -7.76 -8.55 -77.65
C SER A 419 -8.84 -9.64 -77.60
N GLN A 420 -9.69 -9.65 -76.56
CA GLN A 420 -11.16 -9.62 -76.70
C GLN A 420 -11.91 -9.70 -75.36
N ASN A 421 -13.07 -9.03 -75.36
CA ASN A 421 -14.06 -8.78 -74.32
C ASN A 421 -14.41 -9.94 -73.39
N ASN A 422 -14.63 -9.64 -72.08
CA ASN A 422 -15.85 -10.03 -71.33
C ASN A 422 -15.84 -9.58 -69.83
N LEU A 423 -16.88 -8.83 -69.47
CA LEU A 423 -17.64 -8.72 -68.19
C LEU A 423 -16.93 -8.38 -66.82
N PRO A 424 -17.48 -7.44 -66.02
CA PRO A 424 -16.86 -6.91 -64.80
C PRO A 424 -17.26 -7.69 -63.53
N VAL A 425 -17.00 -9.00 -63.46
CA VAL A 425 -17.27 -9.80 -62.24
C VAL A 425 -16.02 -10.54 -61.72
N LYS A 426 -14.92 -10.55 -62.49
CA LYS A 426 -13.66 -11.22 -62.07
C LYS A 426 -12.73 -10.37 -61.19
N ASN A 427 -13.02 -9.08 -60.98
CA ASN A 427 -12.12 -8.18 -60.23
C ASN A 427 -12.31 -8.19 -58.70
N LEU A 428 -13.46 -8.67 -58.19
CA LEU A 428 -13.70 -8.80 -56.74
C LEU A 428 -12.96 -10.00 -56.14
N PHE A 429 -12.99 -11.15 -56.81
CA PHE A 429 -12.26 -12.36 -56.35
C PHE A 429 -10.74 -12.19 -56.40
N LYS A 430 -10.22 -11.43 -57.37
CA LYS A 430 -8.79 -11.12 -57.47
C LYS A 430 -8.30 -10.23 -56.32
N ARG A 431 -9.11 -9.27 -55.86
CA ARG A 431 -8.79 -8.37 -54.74
C ARG A 431 -8.83 -9.10 -53.39
N ALA A 432 -9.77 -10.04 -53.22
CA ALA A 432 -9.82 -10.93 -52.06
C ALA A 432 -8.61 -11.88 -52.03
N PHE A 433 -8.24 -12.49 -53.17
CA PHE A 433 -7.06 -13.37 -53.25
C PHE A 433 -5.72 -12.64 -53.12
N GLN A 434 -5.62 -11.36 -53.51
CA GLN A 434 -4.43 -10.54 -53.29
C GLN A 434 -4.22 -10.24 -51.79
N LYS A 435 -5.30 -10.00 -51.02
CA LYS A 435 -5.23 -9.98 -49.55
C LYS A 435 -4.87 -11.36 -48.98
N SER A 436 -5.35 -12.45 -49.57
CA SER A 436 -4.95 -13.81 -49.17
C SER A 436 -3.50 -14.15 -49.51
N ALA A 437 -2.89 -13.52 -50.52
CA ALA A 437 -1.50 -13.73 -50.91
C ALA A 437 -0.52 -13.04 -49.94
N SER A 438 -0.85 -11.84 -49.42
CA SER A 438 -0.06 -11.23 -48.35
C SER A 438 -0.15 -12.03 -47.05
N VAL A 439 -1.34 -12.55 -46.71
CA VAL A 439 -1.52 -13.49 -45.58
C VAL A 439 -0.71 -14.79 -45.80
N ARG A 440 -0.64 -15.32 -47.03
CA ARG A 440 0.15 -16.52 -47.34
C ARG A 440 1.65 -16.36 -47.13
N ASN A 441 2.18 -15.14 -47.19
CA ASN A 441 3.59 -14.85 -46.89
C ASN A 441 3.86 -14.66 -45.39
N ILE A 442 2.89 -14.12 -44.63
CA ILE A 442 2.95 -14.05 -43.15
C ILE A 442 2.98 -15.46 -42.51
N LEU A 443 2.41 -16.45 -43.20
CA LEU A 443 2.29 -17.83 -42.73
C LEU A 443 3.50 -18.73 -43.04
N LYS A 444 4.51 -18.26 -43.80
CA LYS A 444 5.67 -19.11 -44.13
C LYS A 444 6.62 -19.18 -42.93
N PRO A 445 7.04 -20.38 -42.49
CA PRO A 445 8.16 -20.52 -41.56
C PRO A 445 9.39 -19.88 -42.18
N VAL A 446 9.84 -18.75 -41.63
CA VAL A 446 11.06 -18.07 -42.09
C VAL A 446 12.26 -18.61 -41.33
N GLY A 447 12.07 -18.89 -40.02
CA GLY A 447 13.14 -19.29 -39.13
C GLY A 447 14.23 -18.22 -38.99
N GLY A 448 15.34 -18.62 -38.35
CA GLY A 448 16.56 -17.81 -38.24
C GLY A 448 16.67 -16.98 -36.97
N LYS A 449 15.60 -16.84 -36.19
CA LYS A 449 15.66 -16.15 -34.90
C LYS A 449 16.05 -17.12 -33.79
N ARG A 450 17.11 -16.77 -33.05
CA ARG A 450 17.59 -17.61 -31.95
C ARG A 450 16.68 -17.47 -30.73
N VAL A 451 16.35 -18.61 -30.13
CA VAL A 451 15.46 -18.73 -28.98
C VAL A 451 16.05 -18.07 -27.73
N ASP A 452 17.36 -18.09 -27.59
CA ASP A 452 18.14 -17.48 -26.49
C ASP A 452 18.32 -15.96 -26.65
N SER A 453 17.85 -15.36 -27.75
CA SER A 453 17.97 -13.91 -27.94
C SER A 453 17.14 -13.12 -26.93
N ALA A 454 17.67 -11.99 -26.47
CA ALA A 454 17.02 -11.14 -25.47
C ALA A 454 15.62 -10.67 -25.91
N GLU A 455 15.43 -10.41 -27.20
CA GLU A 455 14.12 -10.07 -27.78
C GLU A 455 13.10 -11.22 -27.60
N VAL A 456 13.50 -12.46 -27.90
CA VAL A 456 12.63 -13.64 -27.74
C VAL A 456 12.32 -13.89 -26.28
N GLN A 457 13.32 -13.83 -25.40
CA GLN A 457 13.14 -14.02 -23.96
C GLN A 457 12.20 -12.97 -23.35
N LYS A 458 12.29 -11.71 -23.79
CA LYS A 458 11.36 -10.64 -23.40
C LYS A 458 9.94 -10.94 -23.85
N VAL A 459 9.72 -11.28 -25.12
CA VAL A 459 8.39 -11.61 -25.65
C VAL A 459 7.79 -12.85 -24.98
N CYS A 460 8.59 -13.88 -24.75
CA CYS A 460 8.21 -15.06 -23.96
C CYS A 460 7.73 -14.67 -22.56
N SER A 461 8.51 -13.86 -21.84
CA SER A 461 8.18 -13.41 -20.48
C SER A 461 6.86 -12.64 -20.43
N ILE A 462 6.61 -11.77 -21.42
CA ILE A 462 5.34 -11.06 -21.55
C ILE A 462 4.18 -12.04 -21.81
N CYS A 463 4.38 -13.04 -22.67
CA CYS A 463 3.35 -14.05 -22.93
C CYS A 463 3.05 -14.90 -21.68
N VAL A 464 4.07 -15.23 -20.90
CA VAL A 464 3.93 -15.90 -19.59
C VAL A 464 3.12 -15.05 -18.63
N LEU A 465 3.37 -13.74 -18.56
CA LEU A 465 2.56 -12.83 -17.74
C LEU A 465 1.07 -12.90 -18.10
N TYR A 466 0.72 -12.78 -19.38
CA TYR A 466 -0.67 -12.83 -19.81
C TYR A 466 -1.30 -14.21 -19.62
N GLN A 467 -0.55 -15.30 -19.84
CA GLN A 467 -1.02 -16.66 -19.54
C GLN A 467 -1.27 -16.87 -18.04
N THR A 468 -0.37 -16.36 -17.20
CA THR A 468 -0.53 -16.37 -15.75
C THR A 468 -1.75 -15.54 -15.33
N ALA A 469 -1.98 -14.39 -15.97
CA ALA A 469 -3.17 -13.57 -15.73
C ALA A 469 -4.46 -14.31 -16.14
N LEU A 470 -4.50 -14.98 -17.30
CA LEU A 470 -5.66 -15.75 -17.78
C LEU A 470 -6.02 -16.92 -16.86
N THR A 471 -5.01 -17.56 -16.25
CA THR A 471 -5.19 -18.71 -15.34
C THR A 471 -5.46 -18.29 -13.90
N THR A 472 -5.01 -17.10 -13.49
CA THR A 472 -5.21 -16.56 -12.14
C THR A 472 -6.52 -15.77 -12.02
N LEU A 473 -6.79 -14.86 -12.96
CA LEU A 473 -7.91 -13.92 -12.94
C LEU A 473 -9.13 -14.50 -13.68
N THR A 474 -9.51 -15.72 -13.32
CA THR A 474 -10.49 -16.54 -14.07
C THR A 474 -11.83 -15.86 -14.31
N GLN A 475 -12.29 -15.04 -13.36
CA GLN A 475 -13.59 -14.35 -13.44
C GLN A 475 -13.61 -13.22 -14.48
N ILE A 476 -12.45 -12.68 -14.84
CA ILE A 476 -12.30 -11.61 -15.84
C ILE A 476 -11.49 -12.05 -17.07
N LYS A 477 -11.29 -13.37 -17.25
CA LYS A 477 -10.53 -13.96 -18.36
C LYS A 477 -10.97 -13.42 -19.73
N LEU A 478 -12.28 -13.32 -19.96
CA LEU A 478 -12.81 -12.80 -21.22
C LEU A 478 -12.41 -11.36 -21.48
N GLN A 479 -12.37 -10.51 -20.45
CA GLN A 479 -11.97 -9.10 -20.60
C GLN A 479 -10.50 -8.98 -21.01
N ILE A 480 -9.64 -9.87 -20.48
CA ILE A 480 -8.21 -9.94 -20.85
C ILE A 480 -8.07 -10.30 -22.33
N LEU A 481 -8.75 -11.37 -22.76
CA LEU A 481 -8.72 -11.83 -24.16
C LEU A 481 -9.22 -10.75 -25.11
N THR A 482 -10.37 -10.14 -24.80
CA THR A 482 -10.93 -9.03 -25.60
C THR A 482 -9.95 -7.86 -25.70
N GLY A 483 -9.27 -7.49 -24.60
CA GLY A 483 -8.28 -6.42 -24.61
C GLY A 483 -7.06 -6.71 -25.47
N LEU A 484 -6.53 -7.94 -25.39
CA LEU A 484 -5.41 -8.39 -26.22
C LEU A 484 -5.78 -8.45 -27.71
N THR A 485 -6.98 -8.91 -28.03
CA THR A 485 -7.44 -9.04 -29.41
C THR A 485 -7.97 -7.73 -30.01
N TYR A 486 -8.20 -6.71 -29.19
CA TYR A 486 -8.64 -5.39 -29.66
C TYR A 486 -7.57 -4.67 -30.51
N LEU A 487 -6.29 -4.99 -30.29
CA LEU A 487 -5.21 -4.47 -31.12
C LEU A 487 -5.04 -5.35 -32.36
N ASP A 488 -5.70 -4.98 -33.47
CA ASP A 488 -5.78 -5.76 -34.73
C ASP A 488 -4.42 -6.30 -35.22
N ASP A 489 -3.34 -5.55 -35.01
CA ASP A 489 -1.99 -5.90 -35.44
C ASP A 489 -1.25 -6.89 -34.53
N LEU A 490 -1.67 -7.03 -33.26
CA LEU A 490 -0.91 -7.83 -32.28
C LEU A 490 -0.89 -9.30 -32.67
N LEU A 491 -2.05 -9.89 -32.94
CA LEU A 491 -2.16 -11.32 -33.18
C LEU A 491 -1.46 -11.75 -34.50
N PRO A 492 -1.62 -11.06 -35.64
CA PRO A 492 -0.87 -11.37 -36.86
C PRO A 492 0.64 -11.21 -36.68
N LYS A 493 1.10 -10.17 -35.97
CA LYS A 493 2.54 -9.96 -35.74
C LYS A 493 3.13 -10.95 -34.74
N LEU A 494 2.36 -11.37 -33.73
CA LEU A 494 2.77 -12.43 -32.81
C LEU A 494 2.90 -13.77 -33.54
N TRP A 495 2.00 -14.07 -34.48
CA TRP A 495 2.13 -15.26 -35.31
C TRP A 495 3.36 -15.19 -36.23
N ALA A 496 3.59 -14.06 -36.89
CA ALA A 496 4.79 -13.85 -37.70
C ALA A 496 6.06 -14.06 -36.86
N PHE A 497 6.07 -13.53 -35.63
CA PHE A 497 7.16 -13.72 -34.68
C PHE A 497 7.37 -15.21 -34.35
N ILE A 498 6.31 -15.97 -34.07
CA ILE A 498 6.35 -17.42 -33.85
C ILE A 498 6.96 -18.15 -35.06
N CYS A 499 6.61 -17.75 -36.29
CA CYS A 499 7.13 -18.35 -37.52
C CYS A 499 8.63 -18.09 -37.76
N GLU A 500 9.22 -17.07 -37.14
CA GLU A 500 10.66 -16.76 -37.21
C GLU A 500 11.51 -17.57 -36.22
N LEU A 501 10.90 -18.23 -35.22
CA LEU A 501 11.63 -18.87 -34.13
C LEU A 501 12.31 -20.17 -34.56
N GLY A 502 13.57 -20.32 -34.15
CA GLY A 502 14.36 -21.52 -34.37
C GLY A 502 14.92 -21.64 -35.80
N PRO A 503 15.75 -22.66 -36.06
CA PRO A 503 16.46 -22.81 -37.33
C PRO A 503 15.54 -23.12 -38.51
N GLN A 504 14.43 -23.82 -38.26
CA GLN A 504 13.47 -24.24 -39.31
C GLN A 504 12.21 -23.35 -39.36
N GLY A 505 12.02 -22.47 -38.38
CA GLY A 505 10.81 -21.67 -38.24
C GLY A 505 9.56 -22.49 -37.89
N GLY A 506 8.48 -21.79 -37.53
CA GLY A 506 7.15 -22.37 -37.38
C GLY A 506 6.99 -23.30 -36.17
N LEU A 507 6.07 -24.28 -36.29
CA LEU A 507 5.59 -25.07 -35.14
C LEU A 507 6.50 -26.22 -34.71
N LYS A 508 7.56 -26.55 -35.47
CA LYS A 508 8.43 -27.69 -35.16
C LYS A 508 9.12 -27.52 -33.81
N LEU A 509 9.63 -26.32 -33.52
CA LEU A 509 10.23 -25.98 -32.22
C LEU A 509 9.27 -26.28 -31.07
N PHE A 510 7.99 -25.91 -31.21
CA PHE A 510 6.99 -26.09 -30.17
C PHE A 510 6.59 -27.56 -29.97
N LEU A 511 6.61 -28.37 -31.03
CA LEU A 511 6.44 -29.83 -30.92
C LEU A 511 7.59 -30.47 -30.14
N GLU A 512 8.82 -29.98 -30.32
CA GLU A 512 9.98 -30.41 -29.53
C GLU A 512 9.85 -29.96 -28.06
N CYS A 513 9.39 -28.73 -27.82
CA CYS A 513 9.10 -28.24 -26.47
C CYS A 513 8.01 -29.06 -25.74
N LEU A 514 7.00 -29.58 -26.44
CA LEU A 514 5.98 -30.44 -25.82
C LEU A 514 6.56 -31.76 -25.27
N ASN A 515 7.67 -32.23 -25.83
CA ASN A 515 8.33 -33.45 -25.40
C ASN A 515 9.38 -33.21 -24.30
N ASN A 516 9.67 -31.95 -23.96
CA ASN A 516 10.72 -31.55 -23.02
C ASN A 516 10.15 -30.67 -21.89
N ASP A 517 10.22 -31.13 -20.64
CA ASP A 517 9.72 -30.38 -19.48
C ASP A 517 10.77 -29.43 -18.88
N THR A 518 11.30 -28.51 -19.69
CA THR A 518 12.22 -27.46 -19.23
C THR A 518 11.50 -26.12 -19.05
N ASP A 519 12.04 -25.23 -18.20
CA ASP A 519 11.46 -23.90 -18.00
C ASP A 519 11.45 -23.08 -19.30
N GLU A 520 12.50 -23.18 -20.11
CA GLU A 520 12.56 -22.59 -21.45
C GLU A 520 11.43 -23.11 -22.36
N SER A 521 11.16 -24.42 -22.33
CA SER A 521 10.07 -25.02 -23.09
C SER A 521 8.71 -24.52 -22.62
N LYS A 522 8.49 -24.37 -21.31
CA LYS A 522 7.25 -23.80 -20.75
C LYS A 522 7.03 -22.35 -21.20
N GLN A 523 8.08 -21.53 -21.20
CA GLN A 523 7.99 -20.14 -21.62
C GLN A 523 7.64 -20.00 -23.11
N LEU A 524 8.26 -20.82 -23.97
CA LEU A 524 7.90 -20.89 -25.38
C LEU A 524 6.44 -21.35 -25.57
N LEU A 525 6.05 -22.44 -24.90
CA LEU A 525 4.67 -22.94 -24.98
C LEU A 525 3.65 -21.89 -24.54
N ALA A 526 3.95 -21.06 -23.53
CA ALA A 526 3.08 -19.97 -23.12
C ALA A 526 2.80 -18.95 -24.24
N MET A 527 3.80 -18.67 -25.11
CA MET A 527 3.61 -17.82 -26.28
C MET A 527 2.61 -18.42 -27.27
N LEU A 528 2.76 -19.70 -27.59
CA LEU A 528 1.84 -20.41 -28.49
C LEU A 528 0.45 -20.53 -27.86
N MET A 529 0.35 -20.82 -26.56
CA MET A 529 -0.92 -20.88 -25.84
C MET A 529 -1.66 -19.55 -25.88
N LEU A 530 -0.96 -18.42 -25.66
CA LEU A 530 -1.55 -17.10 -25.74
C LEU A 530 -2.10 -16.78 -27.13
N PHE A 531 -1.31 -17.09 -28.17
CA PHE A 531 -1.78 -16.97 -29.54
C PHE A 531 -3.05 -17.80 -29.78
N CYS A 532 -3.07 -19.06 -29.35
CA CYS A 532 -4.22 -19.97 -29.51
C CYS A 532 -5.46 -19.49 -28.74
N ASP A 533 -5.30 -19.04 -27.49
CA ASP A 533 -6.40 -18.52 -26.67
C ASP A 533 -7.03 -17.26 -27.28
N CYS A 534 -6.20 -16.32 -27.73
CA CYS A 534 -6.65 -15.11 -28.42
C CYS A 534 -7.34 -15.44 -29.76
N SER A 535 -6.77 -16.37 -30.53
CA SER A 535 -7.35 -16.82 -31.81
C SER A 535 -8.71 -17.48 -31.59
N ARG A 536 -8.82 -18.36 -30.58
CA ARG A 536 -10.08 -18.99 -30.21
C ARG A 536 -11.13 -17.94 -29.88
N HIS A 537 -10.79 -16.94 -29.06
CA HIS A 537 -11.71 -15.86 -28.68
C HIS A 537 -12.21 -15.02 -29.86
N LEU A 538 -11.41 -14.83 -30.91
CA LEU A 538 -11.84 -14.12 -32.12
C LEU A 538 -12.75 -14.96 -33.03
N ILE A 539 -12.59 -16.28 -33.00
CA ILE A 539 -13.32 -17.21 -33.87
C ILE A 539 -14.68 -17.59 -33.26
N THR A 540 -14.74 -17.74 -31.94
CA THR A 540 -15.94 -18.15 -31.18
C THR A 540 -16.58 -16.98 -30.48
#